data_AF-A0A932TD32-F1
#
_entry.id   AF-A0A932TD32-F1
#
_cell.length_a   1.000
_cell.length_b   1.000
_cell.length_c   1.000
_cell.angle_alpha   90.00
_cell.angle_beta   90.00
_cell.angle_gamma   90.00
#
_symmetry.space_group_name_H-M   'P 1'
#
loop_
_entity.id
_entity.type
_entity.pdbx_description
1 polymer ?
#
loop_
_entity_poly.entity_id
_entity_poly.type
_entity_poly.pdbx_seq_one_letter_code
_entity_poly.pdbx_strand_id
1 'polypeptide(L)'
;MFQKKKISLILVSGGIGLRMGATTPKQYLPLGGVPIALHSFHLFSNMEEIDELVVVCEEKYQSLFTSSKPLFFAPPGKRRQDSVAQGAALTSQNTDLLIVHDAVRPFVKKDEVLALLEKALSIGAAALASPCTSTIKEVDENYLVQKTLDRTKIWAIQTPQ
;
A
#
# COMPACT_ATOMS: atom_id res chain seq x y z
N MET A 1 -15.91 7.20 -15.02
CA MET A 1 -16.28 8.02 -13.85
C MET A 1 -15.11 8.89 -13.35
N PHE A 2 -13.85 8.54 -13.64
CA PHE A 2 -12.65 9.26 -13.16
C PHE A 2 -12.07 10.31 -14.15
N GLN A 3 -12.70 10.54 -15.29
CA GLN A 3 -12.11 11.19 -16.50
C GLN A 3 -11.63 12.66 -16.35
N LYS A 4 -11.63 13.22 -15.14
CA LYS A 4 -11.10 14.56 -14.81
C LYS A 4 -10.27 14.60 -13.51
N LYS A 5 -10.00 13.45 -12.90
CA LYS A 5 -9.29 13.37 -11.61
C LYS A 5 -7.93 12.73 -11.81
N LYS A 6 -6.89 13.41 -11.35
CA LYS A 6 -5.53 12.87 -11.39
C LYS A 6 -5.28 12.01 -10.15
N ILE A 7 -4.94 10.74 -10.37
CA ILE A 7 -4.73 9.74 -9.31
C ILE A 7 -3.28 9.25 -9.34
N SER A 8 -2.59 9.42 -8.23
CA SER A 8 -1.19 9.03 -8.08
C SER A 8 -1.03 7.89 -7.09
N LEU A 9 -0.29 6.84 -7.49
CA LEU A 9 0.06 5.73 -6.62
C LEU A 9 1.35 6.00 -5.87
N ILE A 10 1.36 5.69 -4.57
CA ILE A 10 2.57 5.40 -3.81
C ILE A 10 2.61 3.91 -3.48
N LEU A 11 3.58 3.20 -4.07
CA LEU A 11 3.86 1.81 -3.76
C LEU A 11 5.02 1.74 -2.74
N VAL A 12 4.70 1.38 -1.50
CA VAL A 12 5.70 1.31 -0.42
C VAL A 12 6.41 -0.05 -0.46
N SER A 13 7.68 -0.05 -0.91
CA SER A 13 8.54 -1.23 -1.11
C SER A 13 9.87 -1.14 -0.34
N GLY A 14 9.90 -0.31 0.72
CA GLY A 14 11.11 0.03 1.48
C GLY A 14 11.38 -0.80 2.73
N GLY A 15 10.53 -1.78 3.05
CA GLY A 15 10.64 -2.52 4.32
C GLY A 15 11.83 -3.47 4.33
N ILE A 16 12.66 -3.43 5.37
CA ILE A 16 13.85 -4.30 5.51
C ILE A 16 13.55 -5.75 5.92
N GLY A 17 12.28 -6.11 6.14
CA GLY A 17 11.89 -7.52 6.34
C GLY A 17 12.46 -8.20 7.61
N LEU A 18 12.83 -7.44 8.65
CA LEU A 18 13.51 -7.95 9.88
C LEU A 18 12.94 -9.24 10.49
N ARG A 19 11.62 -9.46 10.39
CA ARG A 19 10.96 -10.65 10.94
C ARG A 19 11.17 -11.93 10.12
N MET A 20 11.64 -11.82 8.87
CA MET A 20 11.79 -12.94 7.95
C MET A 20 13.18 -13.58 7.99
N GLY A 21 14.16 -12.95 8.64
CA GLY A 21 15.54 -13.47 8.74
C GLY A 21 16.27 -13.68 7.41
N ALA A 22 15.68 -13.24 6.29
CA ALA A 22 16.22 -13.42 4.95
C ALA A 22 17.21 -12.30 4.60
N THR A 23 18.26 -12.63 3.85
CA THR A 23 19.22 -11.65 3.30
C THR A 23 18.59 -10.74 2.25
N THR A 24 17.51 -11.20 1.61
CA THR A 24 16.72 -10.43 0.65
C THR A 24 15.43 -9.93 1.32
N PRO A 25 15.09 -8.63 1.20
CA PRO A 25 13.84 -8.10 1.71
C PRO A 25 12.64 -8.84 1.10
N LYS A 26 11.65 -9.16 1.95
CA LYS A 26 10.53 -10.04 1.59
C LYS A 26 9.78 -9.64 0.32
N GLN A 27 9.67 -8.34 0.05
CA GLN A 27 9.00 -7.80 -1.14
C GLN A 27 9.69 -8.19 -2.45
N TYR A 28 10.96 -8.60 -2.41
CA TYR A 28 11.72 -9.04 -3.58
C TYR A 28 11.91 -10.56 -3.65
N LEU A 29 11.33 -11.32 -2.71
CA LEU A 29 11.29 -12.77 -2.81
C LEU A 29 10.33 -13.19 -3.94
N PRO A 30 10.64 -14.27 -4.67
CA PRO A 30 9.80 -14.75 -5.74
C PRO A 30 8.52 -15.40 -5.21
N LEU A 31 7.39 -15.05 -5.82
CA LEU A 31 6.10 -15.70 -5.70
C LEU A 31 5.68 -16.11 -7.11
N GLY A 32 5.67 -17.42 -7.38
CA GLY A 32 5.44 -17.93 -8.74
C GLY A 32 6.51 -17.47 -9.75
N GLY A 33 7.76 -17.31 -9.30
CA GLY A 33 8.88 -16.85 -10.14
C GLY A 33 8.98 -15.33 -10.32
N VAL A 34 8.00 -14.57 -9.83
CA VAL A 34 7.97 -13.10 -9.93
C VAL A 34 8.10 -12.47 -8.54
N PRO A 35 8.96 -11.45 -8.33
CA PRO A 35 9.05 -10.75 -7.05
C PRO A 35 7.70 -10.27 -6.53
N ILE A 36 7.43 -10.46 -5.23
CA ILE A 36 6.14 -10.09 -4.60
C ILE A 36 5.72 -8.65 -4.91
N ALA A 37 6.66 -7.69 -4.86
CA ALA A 37 6.40 -6.28 -5.16
C ALA A 37 5.87 -6.06 -6.58
N LEU A 38 6.31 -6.88 -7.55
CA LEU A 38 5.92 -6.73 -8.95
C LEU A 38 4.49 -7.19 -9.22
N HIS A 39 3.94 -8.12 -8.44
CA HIS A 39 2.52 -8.47 -8.53
C HIS A 39 1.63 -7.25 -8.23
N SER A 40 1.91 -6.57 -7.11
CA SER A 40 1.20 -5.34 -6.74
C SER A 40 1.43 -4.23 -7.77
N PHE A 41 2.69 -4.03 -8.19
CA PHE A 41 3.04 -3.00 -9.16
C PHE A 41 2.34 -3.21 -10.52
N HIS A 42 2.34 -4.43 -11.06
CA HIS A 42 1.71 -4.75 -12.33
C HIS A 42 0.20 -4.51 -12.31
N LEU A 43 -0.48 -4.72 -11.18
CA LEU A 43 -1.89 -4.36 -11.08
C LEU A 43 -2.06 -2.85 -11.32
N PHE A 44 -1.39 -2.02 -10.53
CA PHE A 44 -1.60 -0.57 -10.58
C PHE A 44 -1.05 0.07 -11.85
N SER A 45 0.10 -0.38 -12.36
CA SER A 45 0.68 0.18 -13.59
C SER A 45 -0.23 -0.03 -14.80
N ASN A 46 -1.00 -1.12 -14.82
CA ASN A 46 -1.95 -1.44 -15.89
C ASN A 46 -3.37 -0.88 -15.67
N MET A 47 -3.68 -0.23 -14.54
CA MET A 47 -4.99 0.39 -14.31
C MET A 47 -5.09 1.75 -14.98
N GLU A 48 -5.96 1.94 -15.97
CA GLU A 48 -6.17 3.22 -16.67
C GLU A 48 -6.48 4.40 -15.73
N GLU A 49 -7.08 4.10 -14.58
CA GLU A 49 -7.45 5.08 -13.56
C GLU A 49 -6.27 5.69 -12.81
N ILE A 50 -5.07 5.09 -12.89
CA ILE A 50 -3.86 5.61 -12.22
C ILE A 50 -2.96 6.29 -13.24
N ASP A 51 -2.68 7.57 -13.03
CA ASP A 51 -1.95 8.42 -13.98
C ASP A 51 -0.43 8.33 -13.81
N GLU A 52 0.05 8.15 -12.58
CA GLU A 52 1.47 8.08 -12.26
C GLU A 52 1.75 7.18 -11.06
N LEU A 53 3.00 6.71 -10.99
CA LEU A 53 3.44 5.80 -9.94
C LEU A 53 4.69 6.36 -9.25
N VAL A 54 4.71 6.28 -7.93
CA VAL A 54 5.89 6.51 -7.11
C VAL A 54 6.20 5.23 -6.36
N VAL A 55 7.35 4.62 -6.63
CA VAL A 55 7.81 3.43 -5.91
C VAL A 55 8.82 3.85 -4.86
N VAL A 56 8.53 3.55 -3.59
CA VAL A 56 9.45 3.82 -2.49
C VAL A 56 10.34 2.60 -2.26
N CYS A 57 11.57 2.62 -2.75
CA CYS A 57 12.51 1.50 -2.70
C CYS A 57 13.98 1.96 -2.65
N GLU A 58 14.88 1.06 -2.26
CA GLU A 58 16.32 1.29 -2.42
C GLU A 58 16.69 1.31 -3.91
N GLU A 59 17.69 2.13 -4.26
CA GLU A 59 18.15 2.35 -5.64
C GLU A 59 18.42 1.05 -6.42
N LYS A 60 19.06 0.08 -5.78
CA LYS A 60 19.39 -1.23 -6.37
C LYS A 60 18.18 -2.04 -6.86
N TYR A 61 16.96 -1.70 -6.43
CA TYR A 61 15.73 -2.38 -6.83
C TYR A 61 14.90 -1.59 -7.85
N GLN A 62 15.29 -0.35 -8.18
CA GLN A 62 14.49 0.50 -9.08
C GLN A 62 14.36 -0.11 -10.48
N SER A 63 15.40 -0.77 -10.97
CA SER A 63 15.42 -1.43 -12.29
C SER A 63 14.40 -2.57 -12.44
N LEU A 64 13.83 -3.07 -11.35
CA LEU A 64 12.76 -4.07 -11.40
C LEU A 64 11.44 -3.48 -11.89
N PHE A 65 11.24 -2.17 -11.73
CA PHE A 65 9.97 -1.50 -12.00
C PHE A 65 10.05 -0.77 -13.34
N THR A 66 9.17 -1.14 -14.27
CA THR A 66 9.05 -0.49 -15.58
C THR A 66 7.59 -0.21 -15.89
N SER A 67 7.30 0.98 -16.42
CA SER A 67 5.94 1.43 -16.70
C SER A 67 5.91 2.25 -17.98
N SER A 68 4.80 2.18 -18.72
CA SER A 68 4.50 3.11 -19.83
C SER A 68 4.03 4.49 -19.32
N LYS A 69 3.67 4.58 -18.04
CA LYS A 69 3.25 5.81 -17.36
C LYS A 69 4.41 6.47 -16.62
N PRO A 70 4.31 7.76 -16.26
CA PRO A 70 5.27 8.41 -15.38
C PRO A 70 5.54 7.57 -14.13
N LEU A 71 6.81 7.24 -13.93
CA LEU A 71 7.31 6.41 -12.84
C LEU A 71 8.43 7.15 -12.14
N PHE A 72 8.28 7.36 -10.84
CA PHE A 72 9.25 8.02 -10.00
C PHE A 72 9.68 7.10 -8.86
N PHE A 73 10.83 7.39 -8.28
CA PHE A 73 11.38 6.63 -7.17
C PHE A 73 11.71 7.54 -6.00
N ALA A 74 11.31 7.10 -4.80
CA ALA A 74 11.66 7.75 -3.54
C ALA A 74 12.48 6.79 -2.68
N PRO A 75 13.46 7.30 -1.90
CA PRO A 75 14.16 6.46 -0.93
C PRO A 75 13.24 6.07 0.23
N PRO A 76 13.48 4.91 0.88
CA PRO A 76 12.71 4.50 2.03
C PRO A 76 13.04 5.33 3.27
N GLY A 77 12.01 5.69 4.04
CA GLY A 77 12.15 6.34 5.34
C GLY A 77 12.37 5.37 6.49
N LYS A 78 12.66 5.91 7.69
CA LYS A 78 12.84 5.10 8.91
C LYS A 78 11.57 4.36 9.32
N ARG A 79 10.40 5.02 9.15
CA ARG A 79 9.08 4.44 9.39
C ARG A 79 8.28 4.38 8.10
N ARG A 80 7.24 3.53 8.09
CA ARG A 80 6.30 3.45 6.96
C ARG A 80 5.74 4.82 6.57
N GLN A 81 5.32 5.64 7.54
CA GLN A 81 4.79 6.97 7.27
C GLN A 81 5.83 7.93 6.67
N ASP A 82 7.11 7.80 7.03
CA ASP A 82 8.18 8.62 6.47
C ASP A 82 8.43 8.23 5.00
N SER A 83 8.30 6.94 4.67
CA SER A 83 8.32 6.45 3.29
C SER A 83 7.14 6.98 2.47
N VAL A 84 5.93 6.98 3.03
CA VAL A 84 4.74 7.53 2.38
C VAL A 84 4.91 9.03 2.12
N ALA A 85 5.39 9.79 3.11
CA ALA A 85 5.60 11.23 2.95
C ALA A 85 6.62 11.57 1.84
N GLN A 86 7.72 10.80 1.75
CA GLN A 86 8.69 10.97 0.67
C GLN A 86 8.11 10.65 -0.70
N GLY A 87 7.30 9.59 -0.80
CA GLY A 87 6.59 9.27 -2.03
C GLY A 87 5.60 10.37 -2.43
N ALA A 88 4.84 10.89 -1.47
CA ALA A 88 3.83 11.93 -1.70
C ALA A 88 4.46 13.23 -2.22
N ALA A 89 5.64 13.59 -1.71
CA ALA A 89 6.38 14.77 -2.16
C ALA A 89 6.81 14.73 -3.63
N LEU A 90 6.85 13.54 -4.25
CA LEU A 90 7.17 13.37 -5.68
C LEU A 90 5.94 13.27 -6.58
N THR A 91 4.75 13.13 -5.99
CA THR A 91 3.52 13.15 -6.78
C THR A 91 3.26 14.54 -7.35
N SER A 92 2.55 14.60 -8.46
CA SER A 92 2.18 15.83 -9.13
C SER A 92 1.37 16.74 -8.20
N GLN A 93 1.64 18.04 -8.24
CA GLN A 93 0.86 19.04 -7.50
C GLN A 93 -0.61 19.10 -7.93
N ASN A 94 -0.95 18.53 -9.09
CA ASN A 94 -2.33 18.45 -9.60
C ASN A 94 -3.02 17.15 -9.19
N THR A 95 -2.44 16.33 -8.31
CA THR A 95 -3.03 15.07 -7.84
C THR A 95 -4.30 15.36 -7.03
N ASP A 96 -5.43 14.83 -7.48
CA ASP A 96 -6.70 14.93 -6.77
C ASP A 96 -6.85 13.85 -5.69
N LEU A 97 -6.31 12.66 -5.96
CA LEU A 97 -6.37 11.53 -5.03
C LEU A 97 -5.06 10.75 -5.02
N LEU A 98 -4.61 10.43 -3.82
CA LEU A 98 -3.38 9.69 -3.60
C LEU A 98 -3.73 8.31 -3.03
N ILE A 99 -3.27 7.26 -3.71
CA ILE A 99 -3.46 5.87 -3.28
C ILE A 99 -2.17 5.32 -2.71
N VAL A 100 -2.21 4.80 -1.48
CA VAL A 100 -1.05 4.20 -0.80
C VAL A 100 -1.23 2.69 -0.71
N HIS A 101 -0.29 1.94 -1.27
CA HIS A 101 -0.30 0.49 -1.20
C HIS A 101 1.01 -0.11 -0.68
N ASP A 102 0.90 -1.17 0.12
CA ASP A 102 2.07 -1.92 0.56
C ASP A 102 2.45 -2.95 -0.51
N ALA A 103 3.68 -2.92 -1.02
CA ALA A 103 4.11 -3.81 -2.11
C ALA A 103 3.98 -5.32 -1.79
N VAL A 104 3.89 -5.67 -0.50
CA VAL A 104 3.79 -7.05 0.00
C VAL A 104 2.35 -7.59 0.10
N ARG A 105 1.37 -6.92 -0.52
CA ARG A 105 -0.04 -7.36 -0.57
C ARG A 105 -0.46 -7.68 -2.01
N PRO A 106 0.12 -8.72 -2.63
CA PRO A 106 0.04 -8.96 -4.08
C PRO A 106 -1.34 -9.38 -4.61
N PHE A 107 -2.34 -9.56 -3.74
CA PHE A 107 -3.63 -10.16 -4.08
C PHE A 107 -4.81 -9.20 -4.00
N VAL A 108 -4.56 -7.89 -3.95
CA VAL A 108 -5.62 -6.90 -4.15
C VAL A 108 -6.21 -7.05 -5.57
N LYS A 109 -7.53 -6.94 -5.69
CA LYS A 109 -8.23 -7.06 -6.99
C LYS A 109 -8.54 -5.68 -7.56
N LYS A 110 -8.54 -5.57 -8.90
CA LYS A 110 -8.89 -4.32 -9.60
C LYS A 110 -10.23 -3.74 -9.13
N ASP A 111 -11.27 -4.56 -9.01
CA ASP A 111 -12.61 -4.10 -8.60
C ASP A 111 -12.64 -3.53 -7.18
N GLU A 112 -11.82 -4.06 -6.26
CA GLU A 112 -11.69 -3.52 -4.90
C GLU A 112 -11.04 -2.14 -4.92
N VAL A 113 -10.03 -1.95 -5.79
CA VAL A 113 -9.40 -0.63 -5.98
C VAL A 113 -10.39 0.35 -6.60
N LEU A 114 -11.17 -0.04 -7.61
CA LEU A 114 -12.15 0.85 -8.23
C LEU A 114 -13.21 1.32 -7.23
N ALA A 115 -13.75 0.39 -6.42
CA ALA A 115 -14.70 0.73 -5.36
C ALA A 115 -14.07 1.64 -4.29
N LEU A 116 -12.80 1.40 -3.95
CA LEU A 116 -12.04 2.27 -3.03
C LEU A 116 -11.91 3.69 -3.59
N LEU A 117 -11.51 3.84 -4.85
CA LEU A 117 -11.33 5.15 -5.50
C LEU A 117 -12.66 5.91 -5.59
N GLU A 118 -13.74 5.24 -5.99
CA GLU A 118 -15.07 5.83 -6.03
C GLU A 118 -15.48 6.35 -4.64
N LYS A 119 -15.27 5.52 -3.61
CA LYS A 119 -15.61 5.90 -2.24
C LYS A 119 -14.75 7.08 -1.78
N ALA A 120 -13.44 7.02 -1.94
CA ALA A 120 -12.53 8.08 -1.55
C ALA A 120 -12.86 9.42 -2.25
N LEU A 121 -13.21 9.41 -3.53
CA LEU A 121 -13.64 10.62 -4.24
C LEU A 121 -14.97 11.19 -3.71
N SER A 122 -15.87 10.33 -3.22
CA SER A 122 -17.16 10.77 -2.68
C SER A 122 -17.09 11.33 -1.25
N ILE A 123 -16.19 10.81 -0.40
CA ILE A 123 -16.15 11.13 1.05
C ILE A 123 -14.79 11.65 1.55
N GLY A 124 -13.80 11.79 0.68
CA GLY A 124 -12.48 12.36 0.97
C GLY A 124 -11.37 11.34 1.23
N ALA A 125 -11.69 10.20 1.86
CA ALA A 125 -10.72 9.12 2.09
C ALA A 125 -11.43 7.78 2.26
N ALA A 126 -10.76 6.68 1.90
CA ALA A 126 -11.26 5.33 2.12
C ALA A 126 -10.09 4.38 2.41
N ALA A 127 -10.38 3.18 2.90
CA ALA A 127 -9.39 2.13 3.09
C ALA A 127 -10.06 0.76 2.89
N LEU A 128 -9.34 -0.20 2.32
CA LEU A 128 -9.78 -1.59 2.39
C LEU A 128 -9.68 -2.09 3.84
N ALA A 129 -10.61 -2.97 4.22
CA ALA A 129 -10.64 -3.55 5.55
C ALA A 129 -11.31 -4.93 5.54
N SER A 130 -10.99 -5.76 6.52
CA SER A 130 -11.63 -7.06 6.74
C SER A 130 -12.14 -7.17 8.19
N PRO A 131 -13.26 -7.86 8.45
CA PRO A 131 -13.73 -8.11 9.81
C PRO A 131 -12.66 -8.82 10.66
N CYS A 132 -12.54 -8.46 11.93
CA CYS A 132 -11.61 -9.12 12.83
C CYS A 132 -12.12 -10.53 13.20
N THR A 133 -11.31 -11.56 12.97
CA THR A 133 -11.65 -12.95 13.29
C THR A 133 -11.14 -13.39 14.66
N SER A 134 -9.98 -12.87 15.07
CA SER A 134 -9.37 -13.14 16.36
C SER A 134 -10.17 -12.52 17.51
N THR A 135 -10.15 -13.16 18.67
CA THR A 135 -10.60 -12.54 19.92
C THR A 135 -9.62 -11.44 20.31
N ILE A 136 -10.10 -10.19 20.43
CA ILE A 136 -9.26 -9.05 20.81
C ILE A 136 -9.47 -8.73 22.30
N LYS A 137 -8.37 -8.61 23.02
CA LYS A 137 -8.33 -8.20 24.43
C LYS A 137 -7.75 -6.79 24.52
N GLU A 138 -8.39 -5.95 25.32
CA GLU A 138 -7.79 -4.71 25.81
C GLU A 138 -6.99 -5.05 27.07
N VAL A 139 -5.76 -4.54 27.14
CA VAL A 139 -4.84 -4.76 28.27
C VAL A 139 -4.39 -3.42 28.85
N ASP A 140 -4.02 -3.41 30.13
CA ASP A 140 -3.39 -2.26 30.76
C ASP A 140 -1.86 -2.23 30.52
N GLU A 141 -1.17 -1.28 31.16
CA GLU A 141 0.28 -1.09 31.08
C GLU A 141 1.09 -2.30 31.60
N ASN A 142 0.50 -3.15 32.44
CA ASN A 142 1.11 -4.37 32.97
C ASN A 142 0.74 -5.62 32.15
N TYR A 143 0.11 -5.45 30.97
CA TYR A 143 -0.39 -6.52 30.12
C TYR A 143 -1.48 -7.40 30.76
N LEU A 144 -2.17 -6.91 31.78
CA LEU A 144 -3.30 -7.63 32.38
C LEU A 144 -4.57 -7.37 31.56
N VAL A 145 -5.34 -8.44 31.32
CA VAL A 145 -6.58 -8.37 30.52
C VAL A 145 -7.63 -7.55 31.26
N GLN A 146 -8.03 -6.43 30.66
CA GLN A 146 -9.07 -5.53 31.18
C GLN A 146 -10.45 -5.92 30.65
N LYS A 147 -10.58 -6.13 29.33
CA LYS A 147 -11.84 -6.58 28.72
C LYS A 147 -11.65 -7.28 27.38
N THR A 148 -12.69 -7.99 26.95
CA THR A 148 -12.79 -8.53 25.59
C THR A 148 -13.55 -7.53 24.73
N LEU A 149 -12.98 -7.14 23.59
CA LEU A 149 -13.67 -6.25 22.67
C LEU A 149 -14.69 -7.02 21.82
N ASP A 150 -15.79 -6.36 21.47
CA ASP A 150 -16.78 -6.89 20.54
C ASP A 150 -16.21 -6.88 19.11
N ARG A 151 -15.68 -8.03 18.67
CA ARG A 151 -15.04 -8.19 17.36
C ARG A 151 -15.96 -7.87 16.19
N THR A 152 -17.29 -7.89 16.36
CA THR A 152 -18.25 -7.56 15.29
C THR A 152 -18.16 -6.08 14.88
N LYS A 153 -17.61 -5.24 15.76
CA LYS A 153 -17.39 -3.80 15.54
C LYS A 153 -15.94 -3.46 15.18
N ILE A 154 -15.06 -4.46 15.04
CA ILE A 154 -13.63 -4.26 14.81
C ILE A 154 -13.25 -4.79 13.44
N TRP A 155 -12.57 -3.94 12.68
CA TRP A 155 -12.08 -4.24 11.36
C TRP A 155 -10.57 -4.06 11.31
N ALA A 156 -9.87 -5.01 10.69
CA ALA A 156 -8.46 -4.92 10.40
C ALA A 156 -8.26 -4.16 9.10
N ILE A 157 -7.63 -2.99 9.19
CA ILE A 157 -7.32 -2.17 8.03
C ILE A 157 -6.29 -2.85 7.14
N GLN A 158 -6.50 -2.74 5.83
CA GLN A 158 -5.64 -3.24 4.78
C GLN A 158 -5.16 -2.07 3.91
N THR A 159 -4.39 -2.39 2.87
CA THR A 159 -4.07 -1.47 1.79
C THR A 159 -4.50 -2.11 0.47
N PRO A 160 -4.95 -1.33 -0.53
CA PRO A 160 -4.78 0.12 -0.65
C PRO A 160 -5.68 0.98 0.26
N GLN A 161 -5.23 2.21 0.43
CA GLN A 161 -5.90 3.32 1.11
C GLN A 161 -5.86 4.52 0.19
#